data_AF-A0A486QML4-F1
#
_entry.id   AF-A0A486QML4-F1
#
_cell.length_a   1.000
_cell.length_b   1.000
_cell.length_c   1.000
_cell.angle_alpha   90.00
_cell.angle_beta   90.00
_cell.angle_gamma   90.00
#
_symmetry.space_group_name_H-M   'P 1'
#
loop_
_entity.id
_entity.type
_entity.pdbx_description
1 polymer ?
#
loop_
_entity_poly.entity_id
_entity_poly.type
_entity_poly.pdbx_seq_one_letter_code
_entity_poly.pdbx_strand_id
1 'polypeptide(L)'
;MKEKSYHYIDNDIRYLVACMNAYAYRTYASCHGHGYPVDIVMPYVAFTSSVTQASRLCRRLRADAESGEPELNWGWEITGSFDSVCSLCFRLNPTKPHNNMSRWRRNTLRQDMMALPGMVKDAGGLK
;
A
#
# COMPACT_ATOMS: atom_id res chain seq x y z
N MET A 1 26.97 -4.39 -8.07
CA MET A 1 25.49 -4.37 -8.13
C MET A 1 25.11 -3.43 -9.28
N LYS A 2 24.39 -3.88 -10.31
CA LYS A 2 23.97 -2.98 -11.40
C LYS A 2 22.91 -2.00 -10.86
N GLU A 3 23.13 -0.71 -11.03
CA GLU A 3 22.11 0.31 -10.76
C GLU A 3 20.85 -0.01 -11.57
N LYS A 4 19.73 -0.19 -10.88
CA LYS A 4 18.43 -0.26 -11.53
C LYS A 4 17.99 1.15 -11.87
N SER A 5 17.40 1.34 -13.04
CA SER A 5 16.81 2.63 -13.44
C SER A 5 15.86 3.14 -12.34
N TYR A 6 15.83 4.46 -12.13
CA TYR A 6 14.92 5.12 -11.19
C TYR A 6 13.44 4.76 -11.45
N HIS A 7 13.10 4.36 -12.68
CA HIS A 7 11.75 3.93 -13.06
C HIS A 7 11.48 2.43 -12.82
N TYR A 8 12.41 1.69 -12.25
CA TYR A 8 12.23 0.28 -11.97
C TYR A 8 11.26 0.09 -10.79
N ILE A 9 10.13 -0.56 -11.05
CA ILE A 9 9.17 -0.97 -10.03
C ILE A 9 9.30 -2.48 -9.79
N ASP A 10 9.49 -2.87 -8.52
CA ASP A 10 9.56 -4.26 -8.09
C ASP A 10 8.33 -5.05 -8.55
N ASN A 11 8.55 -6.27 -9.04
CA ASN A 11 7.49 -7.08 -9.67
C ASN A 11 6.28 -7.28 -8.74
N ASP A 12 6.53 -7.55 -7.45
CA ASP A 12 5.48 -7.90 -6.48
C ASP A 12 4.52 -6.74 -6.17
N ILE A 13 4.97 -5.49 -6.31
CA ILE A 13 4.15 -4.29 -6.01
C ILE A 13 3.68 -3.56 -7.28
N ARG A 14 4.18 -3.97 -8.45
CA ARG A 14 3.91 -3.28 -9.73
C ARG A 14 2.43 -3.15 -10.04
N TYR A 15 1.64 -4.21 -9.81
CA TYR A 15 0.21 -4.18 -10.11
C TYR A 15 -0.53 -3.16 -9.24
N LEU A 16 -0.21 -3.11 -7.94
CA LEU A 16 -0.74 -2.10 -7.03
C LEU A 16 -0.38 -0.69 -7.47
N VAL A 17 0.89 -0.43 -7.80
CA VAL A 17 1.34 0.89 -8.27
C VAL A 17 0.61 1.31 -9.55
N ALA A 18 0.47 0.40 -10.52
CA ALA A 18 -0.27 0.67 -11.75
C ALA A 18 -1.74 1.00 -11.48
N CYS A 19 -2.39 0.23 -10.60
CA CYS A 19 -3.77 0.47 -10.21
C CYS A 19 -3.93 1.82 -9.49
N MET A 20 -3.05 2.15 -8.56
CA MET A 20 -3.09 3.44 -7.86
C MET A 20 -3.00 4.63 -8.84
N ASN A 21 -2.05 4.60 -9.77
CA ASN A 21 -1.92 5.64 -10.80
C ASN A 21 -3.16 5.75 -11.71
N ALA A 22 -3.88 4.66 -11.95
CA ALA A 22 -5.11 4.67 -12.75
C ALA A 22 -6.33 5.26 -12.02
N TYR A 23 -6.33 5.30 -10.68
CA TYR A 23 -7.48 5.69 -9.86
C TYR A 23 -7.21 6.94 -8.99
N ALA A 24 -6.52 7.94 -9.56
CA ALA A 24 -6.25 9.25 -8.96
C ALA A 24 -5.31 9.25 -7.73
N TYR A 25 -4.48 8.22 -7.57
CA TYR A 25 -3.37 8.20 -6.62
C TYR A 25 -2.05 8.29 -7.38
N ARG A 26 -1.49 9.50 -7.50
CA ARG A 26 -0.25 9.71 -8.26
C ARG A 26 0.94 9.22 -7.44
N THR A 27 1.43 8.04 -7.75
CA THR A 27 2.57 7.43 -7.08
C THR A 27 3.89 8.10 -7.49
N TYR A 28 4.83 8.18 -6.57
CA TYR A 28 6.17 8.71 -6.83
C TYR A 28 7.30 7.88 -6.22
N ALA A 29 6.99 6.97 -5.29
CA ALA A 29 7.94 5.98 -4.78
C ALA A 29 7.20 4.73 -4.30
N SER A 30 7.86 3.58 -4.37
CA SER A 30 7.33 2.33 -3.84
C SER A 30 8.45 1.36 -3.47
N CYS A 31 8.16 0.42 -2.58
CA CYS A 31 9.02 -0.70 -2.27
C CYS A 31 8.15 -1.92 -1.99
N HIS A 32 8.51 -3.10 -2.50
CA HIS A 32 7.80 -4.35 -2.16
C HIS A 32 8.20 -4.94 -0.77
N GLY A 33 9.06 -4.22 -0.03
CA GLY A 33 9.68 -4.67 1.22
C GLY A 33 10.76 -5.72 0.98
N HIS A 34 11.59 -6.03 1.98
CA HIS A 34 12.60 -7.08 1.91
C HIS A 34 13.06 -7.51 3.32
N GLY A 35 13.87 -8.57 3.42
CA GLY A 35 14.37 -9.10 4.70
C GLY A 35 13.51 -10.21 5.32
N TYR A 36 14.06 -10.80 6.39
CA TYR A 36 13.47 -11.87 7.18
C TYR A 36 13.76 -11.67 8.68
N PRO A 37 12.75 -11.64 9.57
CA PRO A 37 11.30 -11.66 9.30
C PRO A 37 10.83 -10.56 8.35
N VAL A 38 9.65 -10.77 7.77
CA VAL A 38 9.19 -9.99 6.59
C VAL A 38 8.80 -8.56 6.92
N ASP A 39 8.73 -8.24 8.22
CA ASP A 39 8.41 -6.93 8.78
C ASP A 39 9.64 -6.06 9.09
N ILE A 40 10.87 -6.54 8.83
CA ILE A 40 12.08 -5.71 8.96
C ILE A 40 12.04 -4.52 7.99
N VAL A 41 11.71 -4.77 6.73
CA VAL A 41 11.45 -3.73 5.74
C VAL A 41 10.11 -4.00 5.08
N MET A 42 9.11 -3.24 5.51
CA MET A 42 7.74 -3.34 5.02
C MET A 42 7.59 -2.76 3.60
N PRO A 43 6.66 -3.32 2.79
CA PRO A 43 6.27 -2.68 1.55
C PRO A 43 5.62 -1.32 1.81
N TYR A 44 5.74 -0.42 0.85
CA TYR A 44 4.98 0.84 0.86
C TYR A 44 4.74 1.35 -0.56
N VAL A 45 3.72 2.19 -0.71
CA VAL A 45 3.53 3.07 -1.87
C VAL A 45 3.35 4.50 -1.38
N ALA A 46 4.20 5.41 -1.84
CA ALA A 46 4.11 6.84 -1.58
C ALA A 46 3.45 7.54 -2.77
N PHE A 47 2.47 8.39 -2.49
CA PHE A 47 1.62 9.00 -3.51
C PHE A 47 1.10 10.38 -3.09
N THR A 48 0.65 11.14 -4.07
CA THR A 48 -0.15 12.35 -3.88
C THR A 48 -1.58 12.11 -4.35
N SER A 49 -2.55 12.71 -3.66
CA SER A 49 -3.97 12.72 -4.02
C SER A 49 -4.67 13.85 -3.30
N SER A 50 -5.98 14.03 -3.53
CA SER A 50 -6.79 14.84 -2.61
C SER A 50 -6.97 14.13 -1.27
N VAL A 51 -7.21 14.90 -0.21
CA VAL A 51 -7.53 14.36 1.13
C VAL A 51 -8.80 13.50 1.09
N THR A 52 -9.81 13.93 0.33
CA THR A 52 -11.06 13.18 0.15
C THR A 52 -10.80 11.80 -0.45
N GLN A 53 -9.93 11.72 -1.46
CA GLN A 53 -9.58 10.45 -2.12
C GLN A 53 -8.81 9.52 -1.17
N ALA A 54 -7.78 10.04 -0.49
CA ALA A 54 -7.03 9.29 0.51
C ALA A 54 -7.92 8.81 1.67
N SER A 55 -8.87 9.65 2.12
CA SER A 55 -9.82 9.32 3.18
C SER A 55 -10.76 8.16 2.82
N ARG A 56 -11.22 8.09 1.56
CA ARG A 56 -12.04 6.95 1.08
C ARG A 56 -11.29 5.64 1.18
N LEU A 57 -10.05 5.59 0.70
CA LEU A 57 -9.22 4.40 0.78
C LEU A 57 -8.90 4.05 2.23
N CYS A 58 -8.52 5.03 3.05
CA CYS A 58 -8.27 4.84 4.48
C CYS A 58 -9.48 4.20 5.20
N ARG A 59 -10.70 4.67 4.89
CA ARG A 59 -11.93 4.09 5.44
C ARG A 59 -12.15 2.65 5.01
N ARG A 60 -11.91 2.32 3.73
CA ARG A 60 -12.05 0.95 3.21
C ARG A 60 -11.04 0.00 3.87
N LEU A 61 -9.81 0.45 4.08
CA LEU A 61 -8.77 -0.32 4.76
C LEU A 61 -9.11 -0.56 6.23
N ARG A 62 -9.62 0.46 6.93
CA ARG A 62 -10.08 0.31 8.32
C ARG A 62 -11.24 -0.66 8.44
N ALA A 63 -12.24 -0.53 7.56
CA ALA A 63 -13.39 -1.43 7.55
C ALA A 63 -12.97 -2.90 7.33
N ASP A 64 -11.94 -3.15 6.50
CA ASP A 64 -11.36 -4.47 6.33
C ASP A 64 -10.71 -4.98 7.63
N ALA A 65 -9.80 -4.17 8.19
CA ALA A 65 -9.01 -4.53 9.36
C ALA A 65 -9.85 -4.75 10.63
N GLU A 66 -11.01 -4.08 10.74
CA GLU A 66 -11.96 -4.18 11.84
C GLU A 66 -13.04 -5.26 11.62
N SER A 67 -13.09 -5.88 10.44
CA SER A 67 -14.06 -6.93 10.15
C SER A 67 -13.72 -8.25 10.86
N GLY A 68 -14.73 -9.11 11.04
CA GLY A 68 -14.53 -10.46 11.61
C GLY A 68 -13.75 -11.39 10.68
N GLU A 69 -13.76 -11.11 9.37
CA GLU A 69 -13.06 -11.88 8.33
C GLU A 69 -12.38 -10.91 7.34
N PRO A 70 -11.20 -10.35 7.70
CA PRO A 70 -10.48 -9.42 6.83
C PRO A 70 -10.07 -10.06 5.50
N GLU A 71 -10.17 -9.30 4.40
CA GLU A 71 -9.67 -9.72 3.08
C GLU A 71 -8.14 -9.75 3.06
N LEU A 72 -7.50 -8.85 3.81
CA LEU A 72 -6.05 -8.73 3.91
C LEU A 72 -5.50 -9.55 5.08
N ASN A 73 -4.29 -10.07 4.93
CA ASN A 73 -3.58 -10.79 5.99
C ASN A 73 -2.94 -9.83 7.00
N TRP A 74 -2.70 -8.59 6.59
CA TRP A 74 -2.17 -7.51 7.40
C TRP A 74 -3.15 -6.36 7.46
N GLY A 75 -3.15 -5.62 8.58
CA GLY A 75 -3.70 -4.28 8.57
C GLY A 75 -2.88 -3.41 7.63
N TRP A 76 -3.55 -2.57 6.85
CA TRP A 76 -2.92 -1.55 6.00
C TRP A 76 -3.48 -0.18 6.36
N GLU A 77 -2.64 0.84 6.30
CA GLU A 77 -3.04 2.20 6.65
C GLU A 77 -2.51 3.23 5.67
N ILE A 78 -3.12 4.42 5.73
CA ILE A 78 -2.63 5.61 5.04
C ILE A 78 -2.15 6.62 6.08
N THR A 79 -0.89 7.03 5.99
CA THR A 79 -0.33 8.14 6.77
C THR A 79 -0.12 9.36 5.88
N GLY A 80 -0.51 10.54 6.37
CA GLY A 80 -0.24 11.82 5.73
C GLY A 80 1.01 12.49 6.31
N SER A 81 1.83 13.11 5.46
CA SER A 81 3.01 13.89 5.87
C SER A 81 3.27 15.00 4.86
N PHE A 82 3.95 16.07 5.28
CA PHE A 82 4.41 17.11 4.37
C PHE A 82 5.80 16.76 3.83
N ASP A 83 6.01 16.98 2.54
CA ASP A 83 7.33 16.87 1.93
C ASP A 83 8.20 18.13 2.18
N SER A 84 9.39 18.17 1.60
CA SER A 84 10.33 19.28 1.75
C SER A 84 9.85 20.61 1.17
N VAL A 85 8.80 20.59 0.32
CA VAL A 85 8.17 21.80 -0.25
C VAL A 85 6.80 22.07 0.40
N CYS A 86 6.56 21.49 1.58
CA CYS A 86 5.32 21.64 2.35
C CYS A 86 4.05 21.20 1.60
N SER A 87 4.17 20.27 0.66
CA SER A 87 3.03 19.65 -0.02
C SER A 87 2.58 18.40 0.72
N LEU A 88 1.27 18.27 0.93
CA LEU A 88 0.70 17.10 1.61
C LEU A 88 0.83 15.86 0.72
N CYS A 89 1.51 14.84 1.25
CA CYS A 89 1.75 13.55 0.64
C CYS A 89 1.21 12.42 1.51
N PHE A 90 0.97 11.27 0.90
CA PHE A 90 0.44 10.09 1.57
C PHE A 90 1.34 8.88 1.37
N ARG A 91 1.34 7.98 2.35
CA ARG A 91 1.98 6.67 2.27
C ARG A 91 0.96 5.59 2.63
N LEU A 92 0.86 4.58 1.76
CA LEU A 92 0.18 3.31 2.03
C LEU A 92 1.22 2.28 2.49
N ASN A 93 1.05 1.70 3.67
CA ASN A 93 1.94 0.67 4.20
C ASN A 93 1.17 -0.30 5.13
N PRO A 94 1.66 -1.53 5.31
CA PRO A 94 1.10 -2.45 6.29
C PRO A 94 1.46 -1.99 7.71
N THR A 95 0.68 -2.47 8.68
CA THR A 95 0.86 -2.27 10.12
C THR A 95 1.17 -3.61 10.78
N LYS A 96 0.25 -4.15 11.60
CA LYS A 96 0.38 -5.45 12.24
C LYS A 96 -0.34 -6.52 11.44
N PRO A 97 0.16 -7.77 11.46
CA PRO A 97 -0.57 -8.86 10.84
C PRO A 97 -1.77 -9.25 11.70
N HIS A 98 -2.84 -9.72 11.06
CA HIS A 98 -3.98 -10.29 11.78
C HIS A 98 -3.61 -11.64 12.43
N ASN A 99 -2.71 -12.39 11.80
CA ASN A 99 -2.09 -13.60 12.36
C ASN A 99 -0.58 -13.40 12.55
N ASN A 100 -0.07 -13.58 13.77
CA ASN A 100 1.35 -13.41 14.09
C ASN A 100 2.30 -14.28 13.23
N MET A 101 1.83 -15.41 12.69
CA MET A 101 2.61 -16.25 11.78
C MET A 101 2.93 -15.58 10.44
N SER A 102 2.13 -14.58 10.03
CA SER A 102 2.34 -13.83 8.79
C SER A 102 3.69 -13.08 8.79
N ARG A 103 4.23 -12.70 9.95
CA ARG A 103 5.55 -12.05 10.06
C ARG A 103 6.71 -12.89 9.51
N TRP A 104 6.50 -14.18 9.33
CA TRP A 104 7.51 -15.10 8.81
C TRP A 104 7.23 -15.52 7.36
N ARG A 105 6.11 -15.07 6.77
CA ARG A 105 5.61 -15.54 5.48
C ARG A 105 5.48 -14.38 4.50
N ARG A 106 6.47 -14.22 3.61
CA ARG A 106 6.46 -13.14 2.61
C ARG A 106 5.22 -13.19 1.72
N ASN A 107 4.71 -14.39 1.49
CA ASN A 107 3.55 -14.61 0.65
C ASN A 107 2.29 -13.87 1.14
N THR A 108 2.12 -13.65 2.45
CA THR A 108 0.95 -12.93 2.96
C THR A 108 0.94 -11.47 2.51
N LEU A 109 2.10 -10.79 2.53
CA LEU A 109 2.22 -9.42 2.01
C LEU A 109 2.03 -9.37 0.49
N ARG A 110 2.48 -10.39 -0.24
CA ARG A 110 2.26 -10.50 -1.69
C ARG A 110 0.78 -10.67 -2.02
N GLN A 111 0.06 -11.50 -1.26
CA GLN A 111 -1.38 -11.68 -1.41
C GLN A 111 -2.10 -10.35 -1.16
N ASP A 112 -1.74 -9.63 -0.10
CA ASP A 112 -2.32 -8.31 0.17
C ASP A 112 -2.05 -7.31 -0.96
N MET A 113 -0.82 -7.24 -1.48
CA MET A 113 -0.48 -6.38 -2.62
C MET A 113 -1.26 -6.74 -3.90
N MET A 114 -1.73 -7.98 -4.04
CA MET A 114 -2.59 -8.41 -5.15
C MET A 114 -4.08 -8.14 -4.90
N ALA A 115 -4.51 -8.06 -3.63
CA ALA A 115 -5.90 -7.78 -3.22
C ALA A 115 -6.20 -6.26 -3.12
N LEU A 116 -5.24 -5.46 -2.62
CA LEU A 116 -5.35 -4.01 -2.48
C LEU A 116 -5.84 -3.27 -3.75
N PRO A 117 -5.48 -3.66 -4.99
CA PRO A 117 -6.07 -3.09 -6.20
C PRO A 117 -7.61 -3.11 -6.23
N GLY A 118 -8.27 -4.11 -5.66
CA GLY A 118 -9.73 -4.14 -5.51
C GLY A 118 -10.21 -2.98 -4.65
N MET A 119 -9.62 -2.80 -3.47
CA MET A 119 -9.95 -1.70 -2.55
C MET A 119 -9.62 -0.31 -3.14
N VAL A 120 -8.53 -0.20 -3.91
CA VAL A 120 -8.17 1.02 -4.63
C VAL A 120 -9.23 1.40 -5.65
N LYS A 121 -9.79 0.42 -6.39
CA LYS A 121 -10.87 0.64 -7.36
C LYS A 121 -12.16 1.06 -6.66
N ASP A 122 -12.54 0.38 -5.58
CA ASP A 122 -13.74 0.70 -4.80
C ASP A 122 -13.70 2.12 -4.23
N ALA A 123 -12.54 2.53 -3.69
CA ALA A 123 -12.32 3.88 -3.19
C ALA A 123 -12.14 4.92 -4.31
N GLY A 124 -11.58 4.48 -5.44
CA GLY A 124 -11.28 5.22 -6.67
C GLY A 124 -12.47 5.51 -7.56
N GLY A 125 -13.63 4.89 -7.29
CA GLY A 125 -14.85 5.06 -8.07
C GLY A 125 -15.24 6.53 -8.22
N LEU A 126 -15.07 7.04 -9.44
CA LEU A 126 -15.99 8.01 -10.03
C LEU A 126 -17.38 7.38 -9.94
N LYS A 127 -18.23 7.89 -9.05
CA LYS A 127 -19.68 7.79 -9.27
C LYS A 127 -20.06 8.77 -10.36
#